data_AF-A0A0H3G0E3-F1
#
_entry.id   AF-A0A0H3G0E3-F1
#
_cell.length_a   1.000
_cell.length_b   1.000
_cell.length_c   1.000
_cell.angle_alpha   90.00
_cell.angle_beta   90.00
_cell.angle_gamma   90.00
#
_symmetry.space_group_name_H-M   'P 1'
#
loop_
_entity.id
_entity.type
_entity.pdbx_description
1 polymer ?
#
loop_
_entity_poly.entity_id
_entity_poly.type
_entity_poly.pdbx_seq_one_letter_code
_entity_poly.pdbx_strand_id
1 'polypeptide(L)'
;MTNMIDPHLLLSAYATGIFPMSDSRETDEVYWVEPKKRGILPLDHFHLSRSLAKIIRSDRFLVTADRDFEAVIDLCAEPTEDRPDSWINPPIRAAYCQLHNLGYAHSIECWLDNRLVGGLYGVNLGYAFFGESMFSRVSNASKVALAWLVARLKVGNFSLLDCQFITDHLASMGAIEITREDYLKHLKSAVSSYFTDKETGNWNTLDRLSPLLHNKHSKTKENQFADVDLPFTEGIALETDGTAPGEASFSLACPNGARIVQLLGQIS
;
A
#
# COMPACT_ATOMS: atom_id res chain seq x y z
N MET A 1 -12.37 25.34 8.12
CA MET A 1 -11.95 24.18 8.93
C MET A 1 -12.46 22.98 8.19
N THR A 2 -11.59 22.14 7.63
CA THR A 2 -12.03 20.90 6.97
C THR A 2 -12.70 20.03 8.01
N ASN A 3 -13.93 19.60 7.76
CA ASN A 3 -14.70 18.77 8.67
C ASN A 3 -14.18 17.32 8.60
N MET A 4 -12.95 17.11 9.07
CA MET A 4 -12.24 15.83 9.02
C MET A 4 -12.88 14.82 9.98
N ILE A 5 -12.94 13.56 9.58
CA ILE A 5 -13.36 12.46 10.45
C ILE A 5 -12.31 12.29 11.56
N ASP A 6 -12.74 12.21 12.81
CA ASP A 6 -11.83 11.92 13.94
C ASP A 6 -11.10 10.58 13.69
N PRO A 7 -9.74 10.55 13.65
CA PRO A 7 -8.98 9.32 13.46
C PRO A 7 -9.32 8.21 14.47
N HIS A 8 -9.65 8.55 15.72
CA HIS A 8 -10.02 7.57 16.73
C HIS A 8 -11.41 6.97 16.48
N LEU A 9 -12.35 7.78 16.00
CA LEU A 9 -13.66 7.31 15.54
C LEU A 9 -13.49 6.37 14.34
N LEU A 10 -12.64 6.74 13.38
CA LEU A 10 -12.35 5.94 12.20
C LEU A 10 -11.76 4.57 12.57
N LEU A 11 -10.76 4.52 13.45
CA LEU A 11 -10.20 3.26 13.95
C LEU A 11 -11.24 2.41 14.71
N SER A 12 -12.11 3.05 15.49
CA SER A 12 -13.20 2.36 16.20
C SER A 12 -14.22 1.74 15.23
N ALA A 13 -14.51 2.44 14.12
CA ALA A 13 -15.35 1.91 13.05
C ALA A 13 -14.69 0.68 12.41
N TYR A 14 -13.39 0.75 12.05
CA TYR A 14 -12.66 -0.41 11.53
C TYR A 14 -12.66 -1.61 12.47
N ALA A 15 -12.45 -1.38 13.77
CA ALA A 15 -12.48 -2.43 14.79
C ALA A 15 -13.83 -3.18 14.86
N THR A 16 -14.90 -2.56 14.36
CA THR A 16 -16.26 -3.11 14.32
C THR A 16 -16.72 -3.50 12.92
N GLY A 17 -15.84 -3.39 11.92
CA GLY A 17 -16.12 -3.82 10.54
C GLY A 17 -16.83 -2.76 9.69
N ILE A 18 -16.81 -1.50 10.12
CA ILE A 18 -17.45 -0.36 9.47
C ILE A 18 -16.37 0.53 8.85
N PHE A 19 -16.63 1.10 7.68
CA PHE A 19 -15.71 2.01 6.98
C PHE A 19 -16.46 3.19 6.36
N PRO A 20 -15.81 4.36 6.21
CA PRO A 20 -16.43 5.56 5.66
C PRO A 20 -16.45 5.54 4.13
N MET A 21 -17.47 6.15 3.54
CA MET A 21 -17.55 6.45 2.10
C MET A 21 -18.27 7.80 1.90
N SER A 22 -18.13 8.39 0.71
CA SER A 22 -18.95 9.50 0.23
C SER A 22 -19.59 9.15 -1.11
N ASP A 23 -20.63 9.89 -1.50
CA ASP A 23 -21.27 9.72 -2.81
C ASP A 23 -20.46 10.34 -3.95
N SER A 24 -19.61 11.32 -3.64
CA SER A 24 -18.81 12.06 -4.59
C SER A 24 -17.58 12.68 -3.93
N ARG A 25 -16.55 12.98 -4.72
CA ARG A 25 -15.35 13.67 -4.25
C ARG A 25 -15.63 15.14 -3.91
N GLU A 26 -16.68 15.71 -4.50
CA GLU A 26 -17.03 17.13 -4.38
C GLU A 26 -17.94 17.44 -3.17
N THR A 27 -18.42 16.41 -2.46
CA THR A 27 -19.23 16.59 -1.24
C THR A 27 -18.38 16.48 0.02
N ASP A 28 -18.72 17.23 1.07
CA ASP A 28 -18.15 17.09 2.41
C ASP A 28 -18.90 16.03 3.26
N GLU A 29 -19.95 15.42 2.72
CA GLU A 29 -20.74 14.41 3.43
C GLU A 29 -20.06 13.04 3.44
N VAL A 30 -20.11 12.36 4.58
CA VAL A 30 -19.57 11.02 4.78
C VAL A 30 -20.66 10.15 5.41
N TYR A 31 -20.81 8.94 4.90
CA TYR A 31 -21.64 7.90 5.50
C TYR A 31 -20.81 6.66 5.82
N TRP A 32 -21.36 5.82 6.68
CA TRP A 32 -20.69 4.62 7.19
C TRP A 32 -21.31 3.37 6.59
N VAL A 33 -20.46 2.47 6.10
CA VAL A 33 -20.89 1.28 5.35
C VAL A 33 -20.59 0.01 6.13
N GLU A 34 -21.58 -0.88 6.16
CA GLU A 34 -21.49 -2.21 6.75
C GLU A 34 -22.19 -3.24 5.86
N PRO A 35 -21.47 -3.84 4.89
CA PRO A 35 -22.09 -4.70 3.90
C PRO A 35 -22.43 -6.08 4.47
N LYS A 36 -23.50 -6.70 3.97
CA LYS A 36 -23.92 -8.06 4.36
C LYS A 36 -22.92 -9.15 3.92
N LYS A 37 -22.12 -8.82 2.92
CA LYS A 37 -21.09 -9.62 2.30
C LYS A 37 -19.80 -8.82 2.31
N ARG A 38 -18.68 -9.46 2.63
CA ARG A 38 -17.38 -8.79 2.74
C ARG A 38 -16.36 -9.49 1.85
N GLY A 39 -15.66 -8.70 1.04
CA GLY A 39 -14.51 -9.16 0.28
C GLY A 39 -13.27 -9.26 1.16
N ILE A 40 -12.62 -10.42 1.16
CA ILE A 40 -11.30 -10.60 1.77
C ILE A 40 -10.34 -11.22 0.75
N LEU A 41 -9.04 -11.00 0.95
CA LEU A 41 -8.00 -11.70 0.22
C LEU A 41 -7.23 -12.59 1.20
N PRO A 42 -7.58 -13.89 1.32
CA PRO A 42 -6.86 -14.78 2.21
C PRO A 42 -5.39 -14.86 1.80
N LEU A 43 -4.47 -14.56 2.73
CA LEU A 43 -3.04 -14.42 2.44
C LEU A 43 -2.40 -15.72 1.91
N ASP A 44 -2.97 -16.87 2.27
CA ASP A 44 -2.53 -18.19 1.79
C ASP A 44 -3.19 -18.63 0.47
N HIS A 45 -4.16 -17.85 -0.03
CA HIS A 45 -4.86 -18.12 -1.29
C HIS A 45 -4.57 -17.08 -2.37
N PHE A 46 -3.58 -16.21 -2.16
CA PHE A 46 -3.18 -15.23 -3.17
C PHE A 46 -2.73 -15.91 -4.47
N HIS A 47 -3.42 -15.59 -5.57
CA HIS A 47 -3.11 -16.16 -6.87
C HIS A 47 -2.01 -15.35 -7.58
N LEU A 48 -0.76 -15.76 -7.41
CA LEU A 48 0.35 -15.21 -8.18
C LEU A 48 0.46 -15.88 -9.56
N SER A 49 -0.09 -15.24 -10.59
CA SER A 49 0.05 -15.72 -11.96
C SER A 49 1.51 -15.76 -12.43
N ARG A 50 1.85 -16.68 -13.34
CA ARG A 50 3.21 -16.83 -13.88
C ARG A 50 3.72 -15.56 -14.56
N SER A 51 2.86 -14.85 -15.28
CA SER A 51 3.19 -13.59 -15.96
C SER A 51 3.49 -12.48 -14.97
N LEU A 52 2.67 -12.34 -13.91
CA LEU A 52 2.92 -11.37 -12.85
C LEU A 52 4.21 -11.69 -12.09
N ALA A 53 4.47 -12.96 -11.76
CA ALA A 53 5.72 -13.37 -11.12
C ALA A 53 6.96 -13.01 -11.97
N LYS A 54 6.87 -13.10 -13.30
CA LYS A 54 7.94 -12.68 -14.21
C LYS A 54 8.17 -11.17 -14.17
N ILE A 55 7.09 -10.39 -14.12
CA ILE A 55 7.16 -8.91 -14.03
C ILE A 55 7.77 -8.48 -12.69
N ILE A 56 7.35 -9.09 -11.58
CA ILE A 56 7.90 -8.79 -10.26
C ILE A 56 9.40 -9.12 -10.23
N ARG A 57 9.79 -10.32 -10.69
CA ARG A 57 11.20 -10.75 -10.76
C ARG A 57 12.10 -9.87 -11.64
N SER A 58 11.55 -9.12 -12.58
CA SER A 58 12.37 -8.26 -13.43
C SER A 58 12.76 -6.95 -12.76
N ASP A 59 12.25 -6.66 -11.56
CA ASP A 59 12.47 -5.40 -10.83
C ASP A 59 12.22 -4.17 -11.73
N ARG A 60 11.23 -4.28 -12.63
CA ARG A 60 10.90 -3.21 -13.57
C ARG A 60 10.37 -1.98 -12.85
N PHE A 61 9.63 -2.20 -11.77
CA PHE A 61 9.15 -1.15 -10.90
C PHE A 61 10.05 -1.11 -9.67
N LEU A 62 10.49 0.09 -9.29
CA LEU A 62 10.96 0.32 -7.93
C LEU A 62 9.72 0.34 -7.03
N VAL A 63 9.70 -0.49 -5.99
CA VAL A 63 8.57 -0.53 -5.04
C VAL A 63 9.02 -0.01 -3.70
N THR A 64 8.28 0.94 -3.13
CA THR A 64 8.51 1.48 -1.79
C THR A 64 7.26 1.29 -0.94
N ALA A 65 7.39 1.54 0.36
CA ALA A 65 6.25 1.69 1.26
C ALA A 65 6.40 2.97 2.06
N ASP A 66 5.27 3.61 2.36
CA ASP A 66 5.17 4.83 3.16
C ASP A 66 6.05 5.99 2.67
N ARG A 67 6.43 5.98 1.39
CA ARG A 67 7.31 7.01 0.82
C ARG A 67 6.54 8.27 0.46
N ASP A 68 5.31 8.11 -0.06
CA ASP A 68 4.49 9.22 -0.55
C ASP A 68 3.00 8.88 -0.43
N PHE A 69 2.52 8.73 0.81
CA PHE A 69 1.14 8.34 1.11
C PHE A 69 0.13 9.34 0.53
N GLU A 70 0.41 10.64 0.64
CA GLU A 70 -0.46 11.70 0.13
C GLU A 70 -0.67 11.60 -1.38
N ALA A 71 0.41 11.41 -2.16
CA ALA A 71 0.28 11.22 -3.59
C ALA A 71 -0.51 9.94 -3.94
N VAL A 72 -0.34 8.85 -3.18
CA VAL A 72 -1.10 7.61 -3.40
C VAL A 72 -2.59 7.82 -3.20
N ILE A 73 -3.01 8.43 -2.09
CA ILE A 73 -4.44 8.68 -1.83
C ILE A 73 -5.03 9.67 -2.84
N ASP A 74 -4.27 10.69 -3.25
CA ASP A 74 -4.70 11.64 -4.28
C ASP A 74 -4.91 10.98 -5.64
N LEU A 75 -3.98 10.13 -6.08
CA LEU A 75 -4.08 9.38 -7.33
C LEU A 75 -5.18 8.31 -7.29
N CYS A 76 -5.43 7.69 -6.13
CA CYS A 76 -6.57 6.81 -5.91
C CYS A 76 -7.90 7.56 -6.05
N ALA A 77 -7.93 8.83 -5.68
CA ALA A 77 -9.10 9.68 -5.69
C ALA A 77 -9.34 10.38 -7.03
N GLU A 78 -8.38 10.33 -7.97
CA GLU A 78 -8.52 10.94 -9.28
C GLU A 78 -9.60 10.22 -10.13
N PRO A 79 -10.47 10.99 -10.83
CA PRO A 79 -11.36 10.47 -11.85
C PRO A 79 -10.59 9.74 -12.96
N THR A 80 -11.21 8.71 -13.51
CA THR A 80 -10.76 8.03 -14.74
C THR A 80 -11.92 7.94 -15.73
N GLU A 81 -11.64 7.58 -16.98
CA GLU A 81 -12.68 7.41 -18.01
C GLU A 81 -13.76 6.40 -17.56
N ASP A 82 -13.36 5.31 -16.91
CA ASP A 82 -14.27 4.27 -16.39
C ASP A 82 -14.90 4.62 -15.02
N ARG A 83 -14.37 5.63 -14.34
CA ARG A 83 -14.77 6.03 -12.98
C ARG A 83 -14.71 7.56 -12.86
N PRO A 84 -15.74 8.27 -13.34
CA PRO A 84 -15.74 9.72 -13.44
C PRO A 84 -15.82 10.44 -12.07
N ASP A 85 -16.10 9.70 -10.98
CA ASP A 85 -16.18 10.24 -9.62
C ASP A 85 -15.54 9.27 -8.61
N SER A 86 -15.20 9.76 -7.42
CA SER A 86 -14.56 8.99 -6.36
C SER A 86 -15.27 9.21 -5.03
N TRP A 87 -15.29 8.19 -4.18
CA TRP A 87 -15.77 8.30 -2.80
C TRP A 87 -14.75 8.96 -1.86
N ILE A 88 -13.54 9.26 -2.34
CA ILE A 88 -12.48 9.87 -1.54
C ILE A 88 -12.62 11.40 -1.63
N ASN A 89 -13.40 11.96 -0.72
CA ASN A 89 -13.61 13.40 -0.56
C ASN A 89 -12.57 14.05 0.40
N PRO A 90 -12.57 15.39 0.56
CA PRO A 90 -11.59 16.07 1.43
C PRO A 90 -11.62 15.62 2.91
N PRO A 91 -12.79 15.43 3.56
CA PRO A 91 -12.86 14.84 4.91
C PRO A 91 -12.19 13.48 5.05
N ILE A 92 -12.45 12.57 4.10
CA ILE A 92 -11.85 11.24 4.05
C ILE A 92 -10.35 11.36 3.83
N ARG A 93 -9.91 12.07 2.78
CA ARG A 93 -8.47 12.26 2.52
C ARG A 93 -7.72 12.74 3.76
N ALA A 94 -8.23 13.77 4.42
CA ALA A 94 -7.62 14.35 5.62
C ALA A 94 -7.51 13.32 6.76
N ALA A 95 -8.55 12.53 7.00
CA ALA A 95 -8.57 11.53 8.06
C ALA A 95 -7.53 10.42 7.84
N TYR A 96 -7.37 9.94 6.61
CA TYR A 96 -6.39 8.88 6.30
C TYR A 96 -4.95 9.41 6.29
N CYS A 97 -4.72 10.65 5.84
CA CYS A 97 -3.40 11.29 6.00
C CYS A 97 -3.04 11.42 7.49
N GLN A 98 -4.02 11.76 8.34
CA GLN A 98 -3.79 11.81 9.78
C GLN A 98 -3.54 10.41 10.37
N LEU A 99 -4.24 9.37 9.91
CA LEU A 99 -3.94 7.99 10.30
C LEU A 99 -2.53 7.55 9.87
N HIS A 100 -2.07 7.99 8.71
CA HIS A 100 -0.71 7.72 8.25
C HIS A 100 0.33 8.36 9.18
N ASN A 101 0.13 9.63 9.53
CA ASN A 101 0.98 10.34 10.49
C ASN A 101 1.02 9.67 11.87
N LEU A 102 -0.08 9.01 12.26
CA LEU A 102 -0.18 8.25 13.51
C LEU A 102 0.37 6.81 13.40
N GLY A 103 0.83 6.38 12.22
CA GLY A 103 1.37 5.04 11.97
C GLY A 103 0.32 3.94 11.79
N TYR A 104 -0.93 4.31 11.54
CA TYR A 104 -2.03 3.37 11.30
C TYR A 104 -2.38 3.20 9.83
N ALA A 105 -2.14 4.19 8.97
CA ALA A 105 -2.36 4.03 7.54
C ALA A 105 -1.03 3.90 6.81
N HIS A 106 -0.99 3.01 5.82
CA HIS A 106 0.21 2.72 5.07
C HIS A 106 -0.04 2.64 3.58
N SER A 107 0.99 2.95 2.80
CA SER A 107 0.96 2.90 1.34
C SER A 107 2.05 2.00 0.77
N ILE A 108 1.79 1.49 -0.43
CA ILE A 108 2.79 0.86 -1.29
C ILE A 108 2.79 1.59 -2.62
N GLU A 109 3.97 2.05 -3.02
CA GLU A 109 4.17 2.83 -4.24
C GLU A 109 4.94 2.02 -5.29
N CYS A 110 4.50 2.07 -6.54
CA CYS A 110 5.24 1.53 -7.69
C CYS A 110 5.75 2.69 -8.56
N TRP A 111 7.07 2.80 -8.68
CA TRP A 111 7.76 3.82 -9.44
C TRP A 111 8.34 3.25 -10.74
N LEU A 112 8.22 4.01 -11.82
CA LEU A 112 8.87 3.73 -13.10
C LEU A 112 9.44 5.05 -13.63
N ASP A 113 10.74 5.09 -13.94
CA ASP A 113 11.44 6.29 -14.42
C ASP A 113 11.18 7.53 -13.52
N ASN A 114 11.29 7.33 -12.20
CA ASN A 114 11.01 8.33 -11.14
C ASN A 114 9.58 8.88 -11.11
N ARG A 115 8.63 8.22 -11.77
CA ARG A 115 7.20 8.58 -11.74
C ARG A 115 6.41 7.56 -10.93
N LEU A 116 5.51 8.05 -10.09
CA LEU A 116 4.56 7.21 -9.37
C LEU A 116 3.49 6.69 -10.35
N VAL A 117 3.58 5.42 -10.72
CA VAL A 117 2.75 4.82 -11.81
C VAL A 117 1.72 3.80 -11.33
N GLY A 118 1.70 3.52 -10.03
CA GLY A 118 0.68 2.70 -9.40
C GLY A 118 0.93 2.60 -7.91
N GLY A 119 -0.06 2.12 -7.19
CA GLY A 119 0.04 1.99 -5.75
C GLY A 119 -1.28 1.66 -5.12
N LEU A 120 -1.23 1.46 -3.81
CA LEU A 120 -2.40 1.25 -2.97
C LEU A 120 -2.13 1.80 -1.58
N TYR A 121 -3.19 2.07 -0.83
CA TYR A 121 -3.08 2.39 0.58
C TYR A 121 -4.11 1.60 1.39
N GLY A 122 -3.88 1.54 2.70
CA GLY A 122 -4.78 0.88 3.63
C GLY A 122 -4.53 1.24 5.07
N VAL A 123 -5.34 0.68 5.96
CA VAL A 123 -5.27 0.88 7.41
C VAL A 123 -4.81 -0.41 8.08
N ASN A 124 -3.91 -0.31 9.04
CA ASN A 124 -3.44 -1.37 9.91
C ASN A 124 -4.10 -1.25 11.29
N LEU A 125 -4.68 -2.34 11.77
CA LEU A 125 -5.13 -2.45 13.16
C LEU A 125 -4.90 -3.88 13.68
N GLY A 126 -3.93 -4.04 14.58
CA GLY A 126 -3.57 -5.36 15.13
C GLY A 126 -2.98 -6.25 14.04
N TYR A 127 -3.59 -7.40 13.78
CA TYR A 127 -3.21 -8.29 12.67
C TYR A 127 -4.09 -8.10 11.41
N ALA A 128 -4.94 -7.07 11.37
CA ALA A 128 -5.78 -6.76 10.22
C ALA A 128 -5.18 -5.62 9.39
N PHE A 129 -5.24 -5.78 8.07
CA PHE A 129 -5.00 -4.71 7.12
C PHE A 129 -6.24 -4.51 6.26
N PHE A 130 -6.75 -3.29 6.20
CA PHE A 130 -7.90 -2.88 5.40
C PHE A 130 -7.37 -2.18 4.15
N GLY A 131 -7.36 -2.87 3.01
CA GLY A 131 -6.93 -2.27 1.75
C GLY A 131 -8.03 -1.34 1.24
N GLU A 132 -7.75 -0.05 1.09
CA GLU A 132 -8.79 0.96 0.87
C GLU A 132 -9.03 1.25 -0.60
N SER A 133 -7.95 1.57 -1.30
CA SER A 133 -8.02 1.89 -2.71
C SER A 133 -6.67 1.66 -3.37
N MET A 134 -6.70 1.54 -4.69
CA MET A 134 -5.52 1.38 -5.52
C MET A 134 -5.70 2.12 -6.84
N PHE A 135 -4.58 2.50 -7.45
CA PHE A 135 -4.56 3.10 -8.78
C PHE A 135 -3.46 2.48 -9.64
N SER A 136 -3.61 2.61 -10.96
CA SER A 136 -2.63 2.15 -11.93
C SER A 136 -2.63 3.11 -13.12
N ARG A 137 -1.47 3.71 -13.42
CA ARG A 137 -1.22 4.50 -14.64
C ARG A 137 -0.48 3.71 -15.71
N VAL A 138 0.19 2.62 -15.31
CA VAL A 138 0.87 1.68 -16.21
C VAL A 138 0.37 0.26 -15.95
N SER A 139 0.30 -0.56 -16.99
CA SER A 139 -0.12 -1.96 -16.89
C SER A 139 0.68 -2.72 -15.82
N ASN A 140 -0.05 -3.46 -14.98
CA ASN A 140 0.44 -4.29 -13.88
C ASN A 140 1.00 -3.55 -12.66
N ALA A 141 1.05 -2.22 -12.63
CA ALA A 141 1.58 -1.50 -11.47
C ALA A 141 0.75 -1.79 -10.19
N SER A 142 -0.58 -1.70 -10.25
CA SER A 142 -1.42 -2.05 -9.09
C SER A 142 -1.34 -3.53 -8.69
N LYS A 143 -1.21 -4.46 -9.64
CA LYS A 143 -1.02 -5.90 -9.35
C LYS A 143 0.32 -6.17 -8.65
N VAL A 144 1.37 -5.44 -9.05
CA VAL A 144 2.67 -5.50 -8.38
C VAL A 144 2.54 -4.94 -6.96
N ALA A 145 1.92 -3.78 -6.78
CA ALA A 145 1.67 -3.21 -5.46
C ALA A 145 0.90 -4.18 -4.54
N LEU A 146 -0.15 -4.84 -5.05
CA LEU A 146 -0.91 -5.84 -4.30
C LEU A 146 -0.08 -7.09 -3.94
N ALA A 147 0.76 -7.57 -4.85
CA ALA A 147 1.66 -8.69 -4.54
C ALA A 147 2.66 -8.33 -3.43
N TRP A 148 3.22 -7.12 -3.48
CA TRP A 148 4.09 -6.60 -2.43
C TRP A 148 3.34 -6.42 -1.10
N LEU A 149 2.09 -5.98 -1.13
CA LEU A 149 1.22 -5.92 0.06
C LEU A 149 1.09 -7.30 0.68
N VAL A 150 0.66 -8.30 -0.10
CA VAL A 150 0.46 -9.66 0.43
C VAL A 150 1.76 -10.22 1.02
N ALA A 151 2.90 -10.02 0.36
CA ALA A 151 4.19 -10.46 0.88
C ALA A 151 4.52 -9.78 2.23
N ARG A 152 4.25 -8.48 2.32
CA ARG A 152 4.44 -7.70 3.55
C ARG A 152 3.55 -8.19 4.68
N LEU A 153 2.27 -8.44 4.39
CA LEU A 153 1.32 -8.94 5.37
C LEU A 153 1.67 -10.34 5.87
N LYS A 154 2.11 -11.24 4.97
CA LYS A 154 2.57 -12.59 5.35
C LYS A 154 3.79 -12.53 6.27
N VAL A 155 4.81 -11.75 5.90
CA VAL A 155 6.04 -11.62 6.70
C VAL A 155 5.81 -10.86 8.01
N GLY A 156 4.86 -9.91 8.01
CA GLY A 156 4.45 -9.15 9.19
C GLY A 156 3.49 -9.88 10.13
N ASN A 157 3.19 -11.17 9.88
CA ASN A 157 2.26 -12.00 10.65
C ASN A 157 0.82 -11.44 10.73
N PHE A 158 0.36 -10.74 9.70
CA PHE A 158 -1.04 -10.37 9.58
C PHE A 158 -1.91 -11.60 9.31
N SER A 159 -3.17 -11.55 9.72
CA SER A 159 -4.13 -12.67 9.59
C SER A 159 -5.38 -12.29 8.79
N LEU A 160 -5.60 -11.00 8.52
CA LEU A 160 -6.74 -10.52 7.75
C LEU A 160 -6.30 -9.43 6.77
N LEU A 161 -6.58 -9.63 5.49
CA LEU A 161 -6.58 -8.58 4.47
C LEU A 161 -8.02 -8.37 4.01
N ASP A 162 -8.63 -7.29 4.50
CA ASP A 162 -9.96 -6.83 4.09
C ASP A 162 -9.85 -6.03 2.79
N CYS A 163 -10.75 -6.30 1.85
CA CYS A 163 -10.86 -5.61 0.57
C CYS A 163 -12.24 -4.97 0.37
N GLN A 164 -13.06 -4.92 1.43
CA GLN A 164 -14.43 -4.42 1.51
C GLN A 164 -15.38 -5.08 0.50
N PHE A 165 -15.27 -4.72 -0.78
CA PHE A 165 -16.06 -5.23 -1.89
C PHE A 165 -15.22 -6.09 -2.84
N ILE A 166 -15.81 -7.18 -3.32
CA ILE A 166 -15.16 -7.97 -4.37
C ILE A 166 -15.21 -7.23 -5.71
N THR A 167 -14.13 -7.30 -6.47
CA THR A 167 -14.06 -6.84 -7.85
C THR A 167 -13.45 -7.94 -8.72
N ASP A 168 -13.71 -7.93 -10.03
CA ASP A 168 -13.12 -8.92 -10.95
C ASP A 168 -11.58 -8.90 -10.88
N HIS A 169 -11.01 -7.71 -10.68
CA HIS A 169 -9.58 -7.53 -10.49
C HIS A 169 -9.06 -8.32 -9.27
N LEU A 170 -9.67 -8.11 -8.11
CA LEU A 170 -9.28 -8.79 -6.86
C LEU A 170 -9.61 -10.28 -6.88
N ALA A 171 -10.74 -10.67 -7.46
CA ALA A 171 -11.15 -12.06 -7.61
C ALA A 171 -10.13 -12.85 -8.45
N SER A 172 -9.60 -12.25 -9.52
CA SER A 172 -8.53 -12.86 -10.34
C SER A 172 -7.23 -13.09 -9.56
N MET A 173 -7.05 -12.41 -8.42
CA MET A 173 -5.89 -12.48 -7.54
C MET A 173 -6.16 -13.35 -6.29
N GLY A 174 -7.30 -14.02 -6.20
CA GLY A 174 -7.66 -14.95 -5.12
C GLY A 174 -8.56 -14.34 -4.03
N ALA A 175 -9.09 -13.13 -4.22
CA ALA A 175 -10.05 -12.58 -3.28
C ALA A 175 -11.37 -13.33 -3.36
N ILE A 176 -12.03 -13.46 -2.21
CA ILE A 176 -13.30 -14.17 -2.05
C ILE A 176 -14.28 -13.29 -1.29
N GLU A 177 -15.57 -13.59 -1.43
CA GLU A 177 -16.63 -12.96 -0.66
C GLU A 177 -17.13 -13.90 0.43
N ILE A 178 -17.16 -13.41 1.68
CA ILE A 178 -17.65 -14.15 2.84
C ILE A 178 -18.87 -13.46 3.48
N THR A 179 -19.57 -14.18 4.36
CA THR A 179 -20.66 -13.58 5.13
C THR A 179 -20.12 -12.55 6.11
N ARG A 180 -20.94 -11.54 6.44
CA ARG A 180 -20.59 -10.59 7.52
C ARG A 180 -20.27 -11.30 8.84
N GLU A 181 -21.00 -12.36 9.18
CA GLU A 181 -20.77 -13.11 10.42
C GLU A 181 -19.37 -13.73 10.45
N ASP A 182 -18.96 -14.39 9.37
CA ASP A 182 -17.63 -14.99 9.28
C ASP A 182 -16.54 -13.91 9.26
N TYR A 183 -16.76 -12.81 8.55
CA TYR A 183 -15.86 -11.67 8.55
C TYR A 183 -15.63 -11.12 9.96
N LEU A 184 -16.71 -10.89 10.73
CA LEU A 184 -16.60 -10.37 12.09
C LEU A 184 -15.86 -11.34 13.04
N LYS A 185 -15.94 -12.66 12.81
CA LYS A 185 -15.13 -13.64 13.55
C LYS A 185 -13.64 -13.46 13.24
N HIS A 186 -13.27 -13.34 11.96
CA HIS A 186 -11.89 -13.09 11.53
C HIS A 186 -11.38 -11.74 12.07
N LEU A 187 -12.17 -10.68 11.90
CA LEU A 187 -11.85 -9.34 12.37
C LEU A 187 -11.62 -9.30 13.87
N LYS A 188 -12.56 -9.84 14.67
CA LYS A 188 -12.43 -9.89 16.13
C LYS A 188 -11.14 -10.57 16.55
N SER A 189 -10.80 -11.70 15.93
CA SER A 189 -9.53 -12.38 16.19
C SER A 189 -8.34 -11.47 15.88
N ALA A 190 -8.32 -10.87 14.69
CA ALA A 190 -7.23 -10.02 14.21
C ALA A 190 -7.01 -8.77 15.08
N VAL A 191 -8.09 -8.08 15.49
CA VAL A 191 -8.00 -6.82 16.27
C VAL A 191 -7.92 -7.05 17.77
N SER A 192 -8.44 -8.17 18.30
CA SER A 192 -8.36 -8.48 19.74
C SER A 192 -6.92 -8.62 20.25
N SER A 193 -6.02 -9.04 19.36
CA SER A 193 -4.58 -9.14 19.63
C SER A 193 -3.91 -7.81 19.94
N TYR A 194 -4.51 -6.70 19.49
CA TYR A 194 -4.04 -5.34 19.79
C TYR A 194 -4.01 -5.06 21.30
N PHE A 195 -4.78 -5.82 22.07
CA PHE A 195 -4.82 -5.73 23.54
C PHE A 195 -3.97 -6.79 24.24
N THR A 196 -3.06 -7.46 23.52
CA THR A 196 -2.13 -8.47 24.07
C THR A 196 -0.69 -8.00 23.95
N ASP A 197 0.19 -8.39 24.88
CA ASP A 197 1.64 -8.07 24.85
C ASP A 197 2.42 -8.82 23.75
N LYS A 198 1.74 -9.30 22.70
CA LYS A 198 2.36 -10.01 21.57
C LYS A 198 2.71 -9.01 20.46
N GLU A 199 3.75 -9.32 19.69
CA GLU A 199 4.09 -8.53 18.50
C GLU A 199 2.94 -8.60 17.49
N THR A 200 2.27 -7.47 17.24
CA THR A 200 1.15 -7.36 16.29
C THR A 200 1.61 -6.91 14.91
N GLY A 201 0.85 -7.29 13.87
CA GLY A 201 0.97 -6.91 12.45
C GLY A 201 2.08 -5.90 12.14
N ASN A 202 3.31 -6.38 12.02
CA ASN A 202 4.48 -5.53 11.91
C ASN A 202 4.71 -5.20 10.43
N TRP A 203 4.16 -4.05 10.02
CA TRP A 203 4.24 -3.54 8.65
C TRP A 203 5.67 -3.50 8.11
N ASN A 204 6.65 -3.15 8.95
CA ASN A 204 8.04 -2.89 8.56
C ASN A 204 8.92 -4.15 8.54
N THR A 205 8.40 -5.36 8.80
CA THR A 205 9.20 -6.58 8.85
C THR A 205 9.81 -6.91 7.48
N LEU A 206 9.06 -6.69 6.40
CA LEU A 206 9.53 -6.96 5.04
C LEU A 206 10.78 -6.15 4.67
N ASP A 207 10.85 -4.88 5.10
CA ASP A 207 11.94 -3.96 4.73
C ASP A 207 13.29 -4.34 5.38
N ARG A 208 13.27 -5.23 6.37
CA ARG A 208 14.46 -5.76 7.05
C ARG A 208 15.03 -7.00 6.36
N LEU A 209 14.33 -7.54 5.36
CA LEU A 209 14.77 -8.73 4.64
C LEU A 209 15.74 -8.38 3.52
N SER A 210 16.87 -9.10 3.48
CA SER A 210 17.85 -8.95 2.40
C SER A 210 17.28 -9.38 1.04
N PRO A 211 17.72 -8.75 -0.05
CA PRO A 211 17.37 -9.16 -1.41
C PRO A 211 17.83 -10.60 -1.67
N LEU A 212 17.17 -11.30 -2.59
CA LEU A 212 17.70 -12.57 -3.09
C LEU A 212 18.80 -12.31 -4.11
N LEU A 213 19.99 -12.84 -3.83
CA LEU A 213 21.11 -12.80 -4.77
C LEU A 213 20.82 -13.73 -5.94
N HIS A 214 20.89 -13.20 -7.16
CA HIS A 214 20.84 -14.02 -8.36
C HIS A 214 22.17 -14.75 -8.51
N ASN A 215 22.15 -16.07 -8.72
CA ASN A 215 23.35 -16.79 -9.14
C ASN A 215 23.79 -16.23 -10.51
N LYS A 216 24.98 -15.62 -10.54
CA LYS A 216 25.54 -14.88 -11.68
C LYS A 216 25.68 -15.76 -12.92
N HIS A 217 24.80 -15.59 -13.90
CA HIS A 217 25.09 -15.74 -15.33
C HIS A 217 24.21 -14.82 -16.19
N SER A 218 23.98 -13.58 -15.76
CA SER A 218 23.43 -12.54 -16.63
C SER A 218 24.20 -11.25 -16.40
N LYS A 219 24.81 -10.74 -17.47
CA LYS A 219 25.56 -9.48 -17.49
C LYS A 219 24.63 -8.35 -17.05
N THR A 220 24.91 -7.73 -15.92
CA THR A 220 24.33 -6.45 -15.53
C THR A 220 24.65 -5.42 -16.62
N LYS A 221 23.61 -4.87 -17.25
CA LYS A 221 23.72 -3.53 -17.81
C LYS A 221 23.74 -2.60 -16.60
N GLU A 222 24.88 -1.97 -16.36
CA GLU A 222 24.96 -0.80 -15.51
C GLU A 222 23.98 0.23 -16.07
N ASN A 223 22.92 0.54 -15.32
CA ASN A 223 22.25 1.82 -15.50
C ASN A 223 23.23 2.86 -14.97
N GLN A 224 23.98 3.46 -15.89
CA GLN A 224 24.69 4.71 -15.64
C GLN A 224 23.63 5.77 -15.31
N PHE A 225 23.46 6.06 -14.03
CA PHE A 225 23.02 7.38 -13.62
C PHE A 225 24.17 8.32 -13.98
N ALA A 226 24.06 8.96 -15.14
CA ALA A 226 24.94 10.07 -15.48
C ALA A 226 24.46 11.30 -14.71
N ASP A 227 25.38 11.95 -14.00
CA ASP A 227 25.24 13.30 -13.49
C ASP A 227 24.69 14.20 -14.60
N VAL A 228 23.53 14.80 -14.38
CA VAL A 228 22.98 15.85 -15.25
C VAL A 228 23.18 17.17 -14.53
N ASP A 229 24.22 17.90 -14.92
CA ASP A 229 24.41 19.31 -14.60
C ASP A 229 23.17 20.12 -15.01
N LEU A 230 22.54 20.80 -14.07
CA LEU A 230 21.50 21.80 -14.31
C LEU A 230 22.15 23.20 -14.31
N PRO A 231 21.77 24.10 -15.24
CA PRO A 231 22.38 25.42 -15.33
C PRO A 231 21.96 26.32 -14.16
N PHE A 232 22.96 26.87 -13.48
CA PHE A 232 22.85 27.96 -12.51
C PHE A 232 22.23 29.22 -13.15
N THR A 233 21.19 29.77 -12.54
CA THR A 233 20.77 31.17 -12.72
C THR A 233 21.28 32.00 -11.54
N GLU A 234 21.95 33.12 -11.86
CA GLU A 234 22.58 34.05 -10.91
C GLU A 234 21.60 34.88 -10.07
N GLY A 235 22.01 35.17 -8.83
CA GLY A 235 21.55 36.30 -7.98
C GLY A 235 20.29 36.01 -7.16
N ILE A 236 20.30 36.00 -5.83
CA ILE A 236 20.72 37.07 -4.91
C ILE A 236 21.21 36.43 -3.60
N ALA A 237 22.34 36.93 -3.08
CA ALA A 237 22.95 36.50 -1.83
C ALA A 237 22.16 36.94 -0.59
N LEU A 238 21.88 35.99 0.31
CA LEU A 238 21.66 36.21 1.74
C LEU A 238 22.27 35.01 2.50
N GLU A 239 22.93 35.33 3.60
CA GLU A 239 23.97 34.58 4.28
C GLU A 239 23.51 33.26 4.94
N THR A 240 24.50 32.40 5.11
CA THR A 240 24.51 31.00 5.56
C THR A 240 24.15 30.79 7.03
N ASP A 241 23.37 29.75 7.33
CA ASP A 241 23.78 28.73 8.32
C ASP A 241 22.94 27.44 8.20
N GLY A 242 23.58 26.27 8.34
CA GLY A 242 22.89 24.99 8.57
C GLY A 242 22.94 23.96 7.44
N THR A 243 24.04 23.19 7.40
CA THR A 243 24.13 21.75 7.03
C THR A 243 23.10 21.17 6.06
N ALA A 244 23.53 20.95 4.80
CA ALA A 244 22.84 20.09 3.85
C ALA A 244 22.79 18.63 4.36
N PRO A 245 21.65 17.92 4.26
CA PRO A 245 21.60 16.50 4.55
C PRO A 245 22.29 15.73 3.41
N GLY A 246 23.31 14.97 3.78
CA GLY A 246 24.12 14.18 2.87
C GLY A 246 23.32 13.13 2.09
N GLU A 247 23.80 12.84 0.89
CA GLU A 247 23.39 11.74 0.03
C GLU A 247 23.34 10.42 0.83
N ALA A 248 22.13 9.91 1.06
CA ALA A 248 21.96 8.60 1.65
C ALA A 248 22.36 7.54 0.60
N SER A 249 23.53 6.94 0.80
CA SER A 249 23.94 5.72 0.10
C SER A 249 22.84 4.65 0.24
N PHE A 250 22.34 4.11 -0.87
CA PHE A 250 21.35 3.04 -0.85
C PHE A 250 21.92 1.81 -0.12
N SER A 251 21.43 1.58 1.09
CA SER A 251 21.72 0.39 1.89
C SER A 251 21.14 -0.85 1.20
N LEU A 252 21.96 -1.87 1.00
CA LEU A 252 21.69 -3.19 0.41
C LEU A 252 20.63 -4.04 1.16
N ALA A 253 19.76 -3.44 1.98
CA ALA A 253 18.89 -4.13 2.92
C ALA A 253 17.42 -4.27 2.47
N CYS A 254 17.02 -3.74 1.31
CA CYS A 254 15.63 -3.87 0.85
C CYS A 254 15.42 -5.15 0.02
N PRO A 255 14.27 -5.85 0.18
CA PRO A 255 13.97 -7.02 -0.62
C PRO A 255 13.79 -6.64 -2.10
N ASN A 256 14.15 -7.55 -3.01
CA ASN A 256 13.91 -7.39 -4.44
C ASN A 256 12.72 -8.25 -4.88
N GLY A 257 12.27 -8.08 -6.13
CA GLY A 257 11.15 -8.82 -6.68
C GLY A 257 11.35 -10.34 -6.68
N ALA A 258 12.59 -10.82 -6.79
CA ALA A 258 12.89 -12.24 -6.61
C ALA A 258 12.52 -12.73 -5.20
N ARG A 259 12.85 -11.96 -4.15
CA ARG A 259 12.43 -12.25 -2.77
C ARG A 259 10.91 -12.26 -2.64
N ILE A 260 10.23 -11.29 -3.23
CA ILE A 260 8.76 -11.22 -3.19
C ILE A 260 8.12 -12.45 -3.84
N VAL A 261 8.60 -12.87 -5.00
CA VAL A 261 8.09 -14.10 -5.64
C VAL A 261 8.40 -15.34 -4.81
N GLN A 262 9.55 -15.41 -4.13
CA GLN A 262 9.84 -16.51 -3.20
C GLN A 262 8.81 -16.56 -2.06
N LEU A 263 8.55 -15.41 -1.40
CA LEU A 263 7.62 -15.32 -0.27
C LEU A 263 6.18 -15.67 -0.65
N LEU A 264 5.75 -15.29 -1.85
CA LEU A 264 4.40 -15.53 -2.36
C LEU A 264 4.24 -16.91 -3.02
N GLY A 265 5.35 -17.51 -3.47
CA GLY A 265 5.38 -18.77 -4.20
C GLY A 265 5.56 -20.01 -3.33
N GLN A 266 5.69 -19.88 -2.01
CA GLN A 266 5.73 -21.02 -1.09
C GLN A 266 4.34 -21.65 -0.92
N ILE A 267 3.95 -22.40 -1.96
CA ILE A 267 3.60 -23.81 -1.76
C ILE A 267 4.94 -24.57 -1.86
N SER A 268 5.12 -25.46 -0.89
CA SER A 268 6.21 -26.44 -0.71
C SER A 268 6.81 -27.00 -2.00
#